data_AF-A0ABD3R176-F1
#
_entry.id   AF-A0ABD3R176-F1
#
_cell.length_a   1.000
_cell.length_b   1.000
_cell.length_c   1.000
_cell.angle_alpha   90.00
_cell.angle_beta   90.00
_cell.angle_gamma   90.00
#
_symmetry.space_group_name_H-M   'P 1'
#
loop_
_entity.id
_entity.type
_entity.pdbx_description
1 polymer ?
#
loop_
_entity_poly.entity_id
_entity_poly.type
_entity_poly.pdbx_seq_one_letter_code
_entity_poly.pdbx_strand_id
1 'polypeptide(L)'
;MASRFAAVVGRPTWQQTMLRIKDPRKSIPFYTDIMGMSIIDTLDFPQWNFKLWFLATLPGGETYSLTPGTKEAHDYLWSMEGTALELTWNYGTEDDQSKQYHPGNQEKDGFGHIAFNTDDVYAACEKLEKAGVSFKKKPDEGRMKGLAFAYDPDGYWVEIVKRSVTNKISNYFNFSQTMLRIKDPAKSIPYYEAFGMTVVRQANYGDFSNYFLASSSNIDSNIDYTSLSSDEAKAKLSMMFGPILELTHNHGTETDDNFRHYNGNEEGRQGFGHIGFLVDDVYAACDKIREMGYGFRKEPDGGSMKGLAFAYDPDGYSIEIIKRGGIDFGDK
;
A
#
# COMPACT_ATOMS: atom_id res chain seq x y z
N MET A 1 12.58 -24.47 -18.52
CA MET A 1 13.63 -23.46 -18.37
C MET A 1 13.62 -23.03 -16.90
N ALA A 2 14.28 -23.81 -16.04
CA ALA A 2 14.37 -23.52 -14.61
C ALA A 2 15.42 -22.42 -14.39
N SER A 3 15.22 -21.58 -13.37
CA SER A 3 16.10 -20.47 -12.93
C SER A 3 15.96 -19.12 -13.66
N ARG A 4 14.84 -18.41 -13.44
CA ARG A 4 14.84 -16.92 -13.37
C ARG A 4 14.57 -16.37 -11.98
N PHE A 5 14.07 -17.20 -11.06
CA PHE A 5 14.14 -16.92 -9.64
C PHE A 5 15.53 -17.31 -9.15
N ALA A 6 16.51 -16.42 -9.33
CA ALA A 6 17.65 -16.42 -8.44
C ALA A 6 17.09 -16.50 -7.02
N ALA A 7 17.61 -17.40 -6.20
CA ALA A 7 17.25 -17.52 -4.80
C ALA A 7 17.24 -16.12 -4.19
N VAL A 8 16.05 -15.52 -4.07
CA VAL A 8 15.88 -14.30 -3.31
C VAL A 8 16.28 -14.71 -1.90
N VAL A 9 17.31 -14.08 -1.37
CA VAL A 9 17.74 -14.37 0.00
C VAL A 9 16.59 -13.90 0.89
N GLY A 10 15.82 -14.86 1.39
CA GLY A 10 14.58 -14.64 2.13
C GLY A 10 13.32 -14.64 1.26
N ARG A 11 12.15 -14.62 1.92
CA ARG A 11 10.83 -14.48 1.30
C ARG A 11 10.32 -13.05 1.48
N PRO A 12 10.57 -12.10 0.55
CA PRO A 12 9.95 -10.78 0.63
C PRO A 12 8.43 -10.87 0.52
N THR A 13 7.72 -10.16 1.39
CA THR A 13 6.26 -10.02 1.32
C THR A 13 5.87 -8.59 1.63
N TRP A 14 5.01 -8.01 0.80
CA TRP A 14 4.48 -6.66 1.01
C TRP A 14 3.69 -6.60 2.32
N GLN A 15 4.18 -5.79 3.27
CA GLN A 15 3.66 -5.77 4.64
C GLN A 15 2.78 -4.55 4.89
N GLN A 16 3.11 -3.37 4.36
CA GLN A 16 2.28 -2.20 4.58
C GLN A 16 2.34 -1.12 3.50
N THR A 17 1.32 -0.28 3.54
CA THR A 17 1.26 1.05 2.92
C THR A 17 1.12 2.09 4.01
N MET A 18 1.99 3.09 4.04
CA MET A 18 1.99 4.12 5.07
C MET A 18 1.41 5.44 4.56
N LEU A 19 0.40 5.95 5.26
CA LEU A 19 -0.16 7.28 5.07
C LEU A 19 0.02 8.12 6.35
N ARG A 20 0.38 9.39 6.19
CA ARG A 20 0.32 10.35 7.30
C ARG A 20 -1.09 10.89 7.46
N ILE A 21 -1.56 10.93 8.70
CA ILE A 21 -2.90 11.41 9.07
C ILE A 21 -2.79 12.57 10.05
N LYS A 22 -3.71 13.53 9.93
CA LYS A 22 -3.76 14.72 10.78
C LYS A 22 -4.42 14.45 12.11
N ASP A 23 -5.58 13.79 12.11
CA ASP A 23 -6.39 13.61 13.31
C ASP A 23 -6.79 12.14 13.47
N PRO A 24 -6.11 11.36 14.36
CA PRO A 24 -6.45 9.96 14.57
C PRO A 24 -7.88 9.77 15.08
N ARG A 25 -8.49 10.78 15.72
CA ARG A 25 -9.89 10.72 16.16
C ARG A 25 -10.87 10.66 15.00
N LYS A 26 -10.45 11.03 13.78
CA LYS A 26 -11.24 10.96 12.54
C LYS A 26 -10.81 9.79 11.66
N SER A 27 -9.50 9.64 11.44
CA SER A 27 -8.98 8.64 10.51
C SER A 27 -9.15 7.21 11.04
N ILE A 28 -8.98 6.98 12.36
CA ILE A 28 -9.17 5.63 12.92
C ILE A 28 -10.63 5.16 12.77
N PRO A 29 -11.67 5.89 13.21
CA PRO A 29 -13.06 5.48 13.00
C PRO A 29 -13.44 5.33 11.53
N PHE A 30 -12.86 6.14 10.63
CA PHE A 30 -13.09 5.98 9.20
C PHE A 30 -12.63 4.58 8.74
N TYR A 31 -11.40 4.19 9.04
CA TYR A 31 -10.89 2.90 8.58
C TYR A 31 -11.47 1.70 9.37
N THR A 32 -11.78 1.86 10.66
CA THR A 32 -12.35 0.76 11.46
C THR A 32 -13.85 0.62 11.28
N ASP A 33 -14.62 1.68 11.53
CA ASP A 33 -16.07 1.59 11.68
C ASP A 33 -16.78 1.66 10.33
N ILE A 34 -16.24 2.45 9.41
CA ILE A 34 -16.82 2.64 8.06
C ILE A 34 -16.25 1.61 7.09
N MET A 35 -14.92 1.51 7.01
CA MET A 35 -14.23 0.61 6.07
C MET A 35 -14.03 -0.82 6.61
N GLY A 36 -14.29 -1.08 7.89
CA GLY A 36 -14.29 -2.44 8.46
C GLY A 36 -12.90 -3.04 8.68
N MET A 37 -11.84 -2.24 8.78
CA MET A 37 -10.51 -2.73 9.11
C MET A 37 -10.38 -2.98 10.62
N SER A 38 -9.50 -3.91 11.00
CA SER A 38 -9.12 -4.16 12.39
C SER A 38 -7.79 -3.50 12.70
N ILE A 39 -7.67 -2.86 13.86
CA ILE A 39 -6.37 -2.42 14.37
C ILE A 39 -5.61 -3.67 14.80
N ILE A 40 -4.48 -3.91 14.14
CA ILE A 40 -3.58 -5.02 14.42
C ILE A 40 -2.63 -4.61 15.54
N ASP A 41 -1.92 -3.51 15.38
CA ASP A 41 -0.99 -3.05 16.43
C ASP A 41 -0.90 -1.52 16.45
N THR A 42 -0.38 -0.99 17.55
CA THR A 42 -0.05 0.42 17.71
C THR A 42 1.34 0.57 18.29
N LEU A 43 2.17 1.40 17.68
CA LEU A 43 3.52 1.69 18.15
C LEU A 43 3.61 3.17 18.50
N ASP A 44 3.99 3.47 19.74
CA ASP A 44 4.07 4.84 20.25
C ASP A 44 5.53 5.26 20.41
N PHE A 45 5.91 6.41 19.84
CA PHE A 45 7.28 6.90 19.88
C PHE A 45 7.34 8.35 20.41
N PRO A 46 7.10 8.57 21.72
CA PRO A 46 7.14 9.91 22.31
C PRO A 46 8.47 10.64 22.10
N GLN A 47 9.58 9.92 22.11
CA GLN A 47 10.93 10.44 21.86
C GLN A 47 11.11 11.05 20.45
N TRP A 48 10.25 10.67 19.51
CA TRP A 48 10.26 11.16 18.13
C TRP A 48 8.96 11.87 17.74
N ASN A 49 8.05 12.10 18.69
CA ASN A 49 6.79 12.82 18.54
C ASN A 49 5.83 12.23 17.48
N PHE A 50 5.73 10.90 17.40
CA PHE A 50 4.74 10.26 16.52
C PHE A 50 4.19 8.95 17.08
N LYS A 51 3.05 8.53 16.54
CA LYS A 51 2.42 7.24 16.82
C LYS A 51 1.90 6.61 15.54
N LEU A 52 1.98 5.28 15.50
CA LEU A 52 1.59 4.45 14.37
C LEU A 52 0.37 3.59 14.76
N TRP A 53 -0.53 3.41 13.82
CA TRP A 53 -1.56 2.36 13.84
C TRP A 53 -1.40 1.50 12.61
N PHE A 54 -1.34 0.19 12.77
CA PHE A 54 -1.36 -0.76 11.66
C PHE A 54 -2.74 -1.39 11.60
N LEU A 55 -3.44 -1.20 10.49
CA LEU A 55 -4.78 -1.73 10.29
C LEU A 55 -4.79 -2.73 9.15
N ALA A 56 -5.53 -3.83 9.26
CA ALA A 56 -5.68 -4.78 8.16
C ALA A 56 -7.14 -5.19 7.96
N THR A 57 -7.50 -5.57 6.73
CA THR A 57 -8.72 -6.35 6.51
C THR A 57 -8.39 -7.81 6.78
N LEU A 58 -9.02 -8.38 7.81
CA LEU A 58 -8.90 -9.80 8.12
C LEU A 58 -9.99 -10.60 7.40
N PRO A 59 -9.71 -11.83 6.93
CA PRO A 59 -10.72 -12.68 6.32
C PRO A 59 -11.95 -12.83 7.22
N GLY A 60 -13.14 -12.55 6.68
CA GLY A 60 -14.33 -12.51 7.53
C GLY A 60 -14.69 -13.88 8.12
N GLY A 61 -15.06 -13.86 9.41
CA GLY A 61 -15.21 -15.06 10.24
C GLY A 61 -14.02 -15.29 11.17
N GLU A 62 -12.87 -14.66 10.91
CA GLU A 62 -11.78 -14.60 11.86
C GLU A 62 -12.04 -13.53 12.93
N THR A 63 -11.76 -13.87 14.18
CA THR A 63 -11.78 -12.91 15.29
C THR A 63 -10.34 -12.61 15.66
N TYR A 64 -9.93 -11.35 15.50
CA TYR A 64 -8.67 -10.86 16.07
C TYR A 64 -8.92 -10.34 17.47
N SER A 65 -8.27 -10.95 18.46
CA SER A 65 -8.50 -10.71 19.88
C SER A 65 -7.25 -10.23 20.63
N LEU A 66 -6.14 -10.01 19.92
CA LEU A 66 -4.95 -9.44 20.54
C LEU A 66 -5.19 -7.97 20.88
N THR A 67 -4.54 -7.50 21.93
CA THR A 67 -4.63 -6.10 22.36
C THR A 67 -3.52 -5.31 21.67
N PRO A 68 -3.84 -4.27 20.87
CA PRO A 68 -2.81 -3.45 20.24
C PRO A 68 -1.86 -2.84 21.26
N GLY A 69 -0.57 -2.76 20.93
CA GLY A 69 0.50 -2.29 21.80
C GLY A 69 1.08 -3.37 22.73
N THR A 70 0.57 -4.61 22.72
CA THR A 70 1.22 -5.72 23.42
C THR A 70 2.25 -6.42 22.54
N LYS A 71 3.15 -7.18 23.17
CA LYS A 71 4.16 -7.96 22.46
C LYS A 71 3.51 -8.96 21.47
N GLU A 72 2.39 -9.56 21.84
CA GLU A 72 1.68 -10.53 20.99
C GLU A 72 1.13 -9.87 19.72
N ALA A 73 0.57 -8.66 19.85
CA ALA A 73 0.11 -7.89 18.69
C ALA A 73 1.28 -7.50 17.77
N HIS A 74 2.41 -7.12 18.35
CA HIS A 74 3.64 -6.80 17.62
C HIS A 74 4.21 -8.00 16.86
N ASP A 75 4.35 -9.14 17.54
CA ASP A 75 4.82 -10.39 16.94
C ASP A 75 3.89 -10.81 15.79
N TYR A 76 2.57 -10.63 15.96
CA TYR A 76 1.59 -10.90 14.92
C TYR A 76 1.74 -9.95 13.73
N LEU A 77 1.84 -8.62 13.94
CA LEU A 77 2.00 -7.64 12.86
C LEU A 77 3.16 -7.96 11.91
N TRP A 78 4.29 -8.39 12.46
CA TRP A 78 5.50 -8.66 11.67
C TRP A 78 5.63 -10.10 11.19
N SER A 79 4.60 -10.92 11.39
CA SER A 79 4.54 -12.29 10.89
C SER A 79 3.25 -12.61 10.12
N MET A 80 2.24 -11.74 10.19
CA MET A 80 0.95 -11.93 9.53
C MET A 80 1.11 -12.06 8.02
N GLU A 81 0.24 -12.88 7.43
CA GLU A 81 0.04 -12.92 5.99
C GLU A 81 -1.00 -11.86 5.62
N GLY A 82 -0.60 -10.91 4.77
CA GLY A 82 -1.45 -9.80 4.35
C GLY A 82 -0.68 -8.49 4.33
N THR A 83 -1.40 -7.40 4.13
CA THR A 83 -0.81 -6.06 4.05
C THR A 83 -1.63 -5.10 4.89
N ALA A 84 -0.96 -4.36 5.77
CA ALA A 84 -1.54 -3.34 6.61
C ALA A 84 -1.60 -1.97 5.91
N LEU A 85 -2.57 -1.16 6.31
CA LEU A 85 -2.53 0.27 6.19
C LEU A 85 -1.91 0.83 7.48
N GLU A 86 -0.70 1.37 7.37
CA GLU A 86 -0.01 2.06 8.46
C GLU A 86 -0.42 3.53 8.44
N LEU A 87 -0.96 4.00 9.56
CA LEU A 87 -1.33 5.40 9.75
C LEU A 87 -0.35 6.05 10.72
N THR A 88 0.37 7.06 10.25
CA THR A 88 1.29 7.85 11.07
C THR A 88 0.68 9.17 11.45
N TRP A 89 0.52 9.38 12.75
CA TRP A 89 0.16 10.68 13.30
C TRP A 89 1.37 11.29 13.99
N ASN A 90 1.73 12.51 13.58
CA ASN A 90 2.72 13.32 14.29
C ASN A 90 1.99 14.12 15.36
N TYR A 91 2.53 14.14 16.59
CA TYR A 91 1.84 14.71 17.74
C TYR A 91 1.45 16.17 17.53
N GLY A 92 0.23 16.52 17.93
CA GLY A 92 -0.32 17.88 17.89
C GLY A 92 -0.80 18.33 16.51
N THR A 93 -0.65 17.50 15.47
CA THR A 93 -1.10 17.87 14.12
C THR A 93 -2.62 17.99 14.01
N GLU A 94 -3.38 17.37 14.90
CA GLU A 94 -4.84 17.43 14.98
C GLU A 94 -5.35 18.81 15.41
N ASP A 95 -4.54 19.55 16.18
CA ASP A 95 -4.87 20.88 16.70
C ASP A 95 -4.22 22.01 15.89
N ASP A 96 -3.24 21.70 15.04
CA ASP A 96 -2.60 22.64 14.13
C ASP A 96 -3.51 22.94 12.92
N GLN A 97 -4.04 24.16 12.86
CA GLN A 97 -4.90 24.62 11.76
C GLN A 97 -4.15 24.81 10.44
N SER A 98 -2.83 25.02 10.49
CA SER A 98 -1.99 25.15 9.29
C SER A 98 -1.58 23.79 8.75
N LYS A 99 -1.65 22.73 9.56
CA LYS A 99 -1.23 21.41 9.13
C LYS A 99 -2.27 20.78 8.21
N GLN A 100 -1.79 20.36 7.04
CA GLN A 100 -2.48 19.50 6.09
C GLN A 100 -1.45 18.54 5.49
N TYR A 101 -1.84 17.29 5.27
CA TYR A 101 -1.06 16.35 4.49
C TYR A 101 -1.47 16.40 3.03
N HIS A 102 -0.52 16.14 2.14
CA HIS A 102 -0.72 16.17 0.70
C HIS A 102 -1.32 14.83 0.25
N PRO A 103 -2.59 14.78 -0.18
CA PRO A 103 -3.29 13.52 -0.45
C PRO A 103 -2.90 12.85 -1.78
N GLY A 104 -2.00 13.49 -2.53
CA GLY A 104 -1.62 13.11 -3.89
C GLY A 104 -2.54 13.74 -4.94
N ASN A 105 -2.44 13.24 -6.18
CA ASN A 105 -3.25 13.65 -7.35
C ASN A 105 -3.22 15.14 -7.74
N GLN A 106 -2.22 15.91 -7.31
CA GLN A 106 -1.91 17.23 -7.88
C GLN A 106 -0.72 17.10 -8.85
N GLU A 107 -0.21 18.24 -9.35
CA GLU A 107 0.79 18.24 -10.42
C GLU A 107 2.02 17.40 -10.07
N LYS A 108 2.20 16.32 -10.85
CA LYS A 108 3.28 15.32 -10.77
C LYS A 108 3.31 14.48 -9.49
N ASP A 109 2.28 14.49 -8.66
CA ASP A 109 2.29 13.62 -7.46
C ASP A 109 2.25 12.16 -7.83
N GLY A 110 3.13 11.44 -7.17
CA GLY A 110 3.31 10.02 -7.35
C GLY A 110 2.14 9.20 -6.80
N PHE A 111 1.80 9.41 -5.53
CA PHE A 111 0.70 8.69 -4.90
C PHE A 111 -0.64 9.00 -5.59
N GLY A 112 -1.35 7.93 -5.96
CA GLY A 112 -2.67 7.98 -6.57
C GLY A 112 -3.77 7.79 -5.54
N HIS A 113 -3.93 6.58 -5.04
CA HIS A 113 -5.03 6.26 -4.14
C HIS A 113 -4.77 4.95 -3.39
N ILE A 114 -5.60 4.71 -2.39
CA ILE A 114 -5.87 3.36 -1.89
C ILE A 114 -7.24 2.90 -2.39
N ALA A 115 -7.48 1.60 -2.48
CA ALA A 115 -8.77 1.06 -2.90
C ALA A 115 -9.34 0.04 -1.92
N PHE A 116 -10.66 -0.02 -1.88
CA PHE A 116 -11.43 -1.07 -1.22
C PHE A 116 -12.40 -1.73 -2.18
N ASN A 117 -12.35 -3.05 -2.19
CA ASN A 117 -13.28 -3.88 -2.93
C ASN A 117 -14.61 -4.00 -2.18
N THR A 118 -15.72 -4.07 -2.91
CA THR A 118 -17.07 -4.38 -2.39
C THR A 118 -17.90 -5.13 -3.42
N ASP A 119 -18.97 -5.80 -2.99
CA ASP A 119 -19.86 -6.54 -3.90
C ASP A 119 -20.78 -5.62 -4.72
N ASP A 120 -21.15 -4.47 -4.13
CA ASP A 120 -22.03 -3.47 -4.73
C ASP A 120 -21.53 -2.05 -4.44
N VAL A 121 -20.95 -1.42 -5.46
CA VAL A 121 -20.39 -0.06 -5.38
C VAL A 121 -21.47 0.98 -5.10
N TYR A 122 -22.70 0.81 -5.59
CA TYR A 122 -23.78 1.79 -5.38
C TYR A 122 -24.27 1.74 -3.94
N ALA A 123 -24.53 0.54 -3.42
CA ALA A 123 -24.89 0.36 -2.01
C ALA A 123 -23.78 0.85 -1.07
N ALA A 124 -22.51 0.60 -1.44
CA ALA A 124 -21.36 1.12 -0.71
C ALA A 124 -21.32 2.65 -0.70
N CYS A 125 -21.59 3.31 -1.83
CA CYS A 125 -21.66 4.77 -1.89
C CYS A 125 -22.77 5.32 -0.99
N GLU A 126 -23.96 4.71 -0.99
CA GLU A 126 -25.04 5.10 -0.09
C GLU A 126 -24.65 4.94 1.40
N LYS A 127 -23.97 3.85 1.76
CA LYS A 127 -23.47 3.63 3.12
C LYS A 127 -22.47 4.73 3.52
N LEU A 128 -21.53 5.04 2.64
CA LEU A 128 -20.52 6.07 2.85
C LEU A 128 -21.14 7.47 2.99
N GLU A 129 -22.11 7.83 2.14
CA GLU A 129 -22.85 9.10 2.25
C GLU A 129 -23.61 9.23 3.57
N LYS A 130 -24.28 8.16 4.00
CA LYS A 130 -24.96 8.13 5.32
C LYS A 130 -24.00 8.28 6.49
N ALA A 131 -22.74 7.88 6.33
CA ALA A 131 -21.67 8.08 7.29
C ALA A 131 -20.99 9.46 7.17
N GLY A 132 -21.47 10.34 6.29
CA GLY A 132 -20.94 11.69 6.09
C GLY A 132 -19.67 11.76 5.24
N VAL A 133 -19.32 10.68 4.54
CA VAL A 133 -18.14 10.62 3.66
C VAL A 133 -18.42 11.40 2.38
N SER A 134 -17.46 12.24 1.98
CA SER A 134 -17.53 13.02 0.75
C SER A 134 -16.88 12.29 -0.43
N PHE A 135 -17.24 12.68 -1.65
CA PHE A 135 -16.79 12.00 -2.88
C PHE A 135 -16.04 12.95 -3.81
N LYS A 136 -14.94 12.48 -4.36
CA LYS A 136 -14.31 13.05 -5.56
C LYS A 136 -15.16 12.77 -6.80
N LYS A 137 -15.74 11.57 -6.85
CA LYS A 137 -16.48 11.01 -7.98
C LYS A 137 -17.41 9.88 -7.52
N LYS A 138 -18.68 9.90 -7.92
CA LYS A 138 -19.65 8.80 -7.75
C LYS A 138 -19.64 7.80 -8.94
N PRO A 139 -20.28 6.62 -8.82
CA PRO A 139 -20.21 5.56 -9.83
C PRO A 139 -20.68 5.96 -11.24
N ASP A 140 -21.62 6.89 -11.31
CA ASP A 140 -22.21 7.39 -12.57
C ASP A 140 -21.61 8.72 -13.04
N GLU A 141 -20.55 9.21 -12.42
CA GLU A 141 -19.88 10.46 -12.81
C GLU A 141 -18.67 10.20 -13.71
N GLY A 142 -18.22 11.21 -14.47
CA GLY A 142 -17.04 11.09 -15.34
C GLY A 142 -17.14 10.04 -16.46
N ARG A 143 -15.99 9.70 -17.07
CA ARG A 143 -15.91 8.75 -18.19
C ARG A 143 -16.00 7.28 -17.75
N MET A 144 -15.33 6.93 -16.65
CA MET A 144 -15.29 5.56 -16.14
C MET A 144 -16.47 5.30 -15.21
N LYS A 145 -17.38 4.41 -15.60
CA LYS A 145 -18.57 4.07 -14.82
C LYS A 145 -18.36 2.83 -13.95
N GLY A 146 -19.13 2.69 -12.88
CA GLY A 146 -19.16 1.50 -12.03
C GLY A 146 -18.10 1.44 -10.93
N LEU A 147 -17.41 2.56 -10.67
CA LEU A 147 -16.51 2.76 -9.53
C LEU A 147 -16.63 4.18 -8.99
N ALA A 148 -16.33 4.36 -7.71
CA ALA A 148 -16.34 5.66 -7.04
C ALA A 148 -14.98 6.00 -6.43
N PHE A 149 -14.74 7.29 -6.19
CA PHE A 149 -13.63 7.78 -5.37
C PHE A 149 -14.22 8.59 -4.22
N ALA A 150 -14.13 8.04 -3.01
CA ALA A 150 -14.42 8.72 -1.76
C ALA A 150 -13.18 9.47 -1.26
N TYR A 151 -13.37 10.41 -0.35
CA TYR A 151 -12.30 11.03 0.41
C TYR A 151 -12.22 10.44 1.81
N ASP A 152 -11.03 10.07 2.24
CA ASP A 152 -10.77 9.86 3.66
C ASP A 152 -10.72 11.22 4.41
N PRO A 153 -10.58 11.23 5.75
CA PRO A 153 -10.56 12.47 6.54
C PRO A 153 -9.43 13.45 6.21
N ASP A 154 -8.32 12.97 5.62
CA ASP A 154 -7.17 13.77 5.21
C ASP A 154 -7.21 14.15 3.72
N GLY A 155 -8.23 13.69 2.98
CA GLY A 155 -8.46 13.99 1.58
C GLY A 155 -7.80 13.01 0.60
N TYR A 156 -7.19 11.92 1.08
CA TYR A 156 -6.71 10.84 0.23
C TYR A 156 -7.87 10.23 -0.54
N TRP A 157 -7.61 9.86 -1.79
CA TRP A 157 -8.61 9.20 -2.61
C TRP A 157 -8.71 7.74 -2.19
N VAL A 158 -9.94 7.31 -1.93
CA VAL A 158 -10.29 5.93 -1.61
C VAL A 158 -11.17 5.42 -2.75
N GLU A 159 -10.62 4.59 -3.63
CA GLU A 159 -11.38 3.96 -4.70
C GLU A 159 -12.30 2.88 -4.13
N ILE A 160 -13.56 2.90 -4.53
CA ILE A 160 -14.54 1.86 -4.24
C ILE A 160 -14.82 1.11 -5.53
N VAL A 161 -14.37 -0.13 -5.58
CA VAL A 161 -14.37 -0.94 -6.79
C VAL A 161 -15.08 -2.27 -6.57
N LYS A 162 -15.74 -2.76 -7.62
CA LYS A 162 -16.48 -4.02 -7.55
C LYS A 162 -15.53 -5.22 -7.61
N ARG A 163 -15.65 -6.12 -6.64
CA ARG A 163 -15.04 -7.47 -6.71
C ARG A 163 -15.97 -8.49 -7.35
N SER A 164 -15.43 -9.68 -7.65
CA SER A 164 -16.26 -10.79 -8.09
C SER A 164 -17.17 -11.28 -6.95
N VAL A 165 -18.47 -11.30 -7.22
CA VAL A 165 -19.49 -11.83 -6.28
C VAL A 165 -19.51 -13.36 -6.22
N THR A 166 -18.74 -14.03 -7.08
CA THR A 166 -18.58 -15.49 -6.99
C THR A 166 -17.68 -15.89 -5.82
N ASN A 167 -16.85 -14.96 -5.33
CA ASN A 167 -16.02 -15.18 -4.17
C ASN A 167 -16.82 -14.88 -2.92
N LYS A 168 -16.87 -15.86 -2.01
CA LYS A 168 -17.54 -15.73 -0.71
C LYS A 168 -16.69 -14.91 0.27
N ILE A 169 -16.29 -13.70 -0.11
CA ILE A 169 -15.65 -12.75 0.81
C ILE A 169 -16.77 -12.13 1.65
N SER A 170 -16.80 -12.44 2.94
CA SER A 170 -17.85 -12.01 3.85
C SER A 170 -17.69 -10.57 4.33
N ASN A 171 -16.51 -9.98 4.20
CA ASN A 171 -16.27 -8.57 4.54
C ASN A 171 -17.06 -7.65 3.62
N TYR A 172 -17.70 -6.61 4.15
CA TYR A 172 -18.39 -5.62 3.30
C TYR A 172 -17.42 -4.85 2.40
N PHE A 173 -16.28 -4.45 2.97
CA PHE A 173 -15.13 -3.88 2.26
C PHE A 173 -13.89 -4.72 2.53
N ASN A 174 -12.97 -4.82 1.57
CA ASN A 174 -11.62 -5.32 1.81
C ASN A 174 -10.58 -4.44 1.12
N PHE A 175 -9.51 -4.08 1.84
CA PHE A 175 -8.40 -3.29 1.31
C PHE A 175 -7.77 -4.04 0.14
N SER A 176 -7.75 -3.41 -1.04
CA SER A 176 -7.51 -4.12 -2.29
C SER A 176 -6.39 -3.53 -3.12
N GLN A 177 -6.05 -2.25 -3.00
CA GLN A 177 -5.03 -1.64 -3.86
C GLN A 177 -4.32 -0.49 -3.17
N THR A 178 -3.05 -0.31 -3.50
CA THR A 178 -2.33 0.97 -3.39
C THR A 178 -1.83 1.33 -4.78
N MET A 179 -2.12 2.55 -5.23
CA MET A 179 -1.73 3.02 -6.55
C MET A 179 -0.62 4.06 -6.46
N LEU A 180 0.47 3.81 -7.18
CA LEU A 180 1.60 4.72 -7.36
C LEU A 180 1.79 5.00 -8.86
N ARG A 181 2.07 6.25 -9.21
CA ARG A 181 2.51 6.60 -10.56
C ARG A 181 4.00 6.34 -10.70
N ILE A 182 4.40 5.79 -11.82
CA ILE A 182 5.80 5.49 -12.14
C ILE A 182 6.20 6.12 -13.46
N LYS A 183 7.47 6.48 -13.55
CA LYS A 183 8.07 7.05 -14.76
C LYS A 183 8.33 5.99 -15.81
N ASP A 184 8.87 4.85 -15.41
CA ASP A 184 9.35 3.83 -16.34
C ASP A 184 9.03 2.41 -15.84
N PRO A 185 8.07 1.70 -16.46
CA PRO A 185 7.73 0.34 -16.07
C PRO A 185 8.87 -0.65 -16.29
N ALA A 186 9.81 -0.39 -17.22
CA ALA A 186 10.96 -1.25 -17.45
C ALA A 186 11.97 -1.23 -16.30
N LYS A 187 11.90 -0.21 -15.42
CA LYS A 187 12.71 -0.12 -14.20
C LYS A 187 11.92 -0.54 -12.96
N SER A 188 10.67 -0.07 -12.85
CA SER A 188 9.83 -0.29 -11.68
C SER A 188 9.38 -1.73 -11.53
N ILE A 189 8.96 -2.40 -12.62
CA ILE A 189 8.48 -3.78 -12.52
C ILE A 189 9.59 -4.72 -12.03
N PRO A 190 10.81 -4.75 -12.62
CA PRO A 190 11.88 -5.60 -12.12
C PRO A 190 12.29 -5.29 -10.68
N TYR A 191 12.13 -4.03 -10.24
CA TYR A 191 12.38 -3.66 -8.85
C TYR A 191 11.41 -4.38 -7.90
N TYR A 192 10.10 -4.29 -8.15
CA TYR A 192 9.10 -4.93 -7.31
C TYR A 192 9.07 -6.46 -7.46
N GLU A 193 9.46 -7.01 -8.61
CA GLU A 193 9.69 -8.45 -8.78
C GLU A 193 10.82 -8.98 -7.89
N ALA A 194 11.88 -8.19 -7.68
CA ALA A 194 12.95 -8.54 -6.72
C ALA A 194 12.45 -8.58 -5.27
N PHE A 195 11.34 -7.88 -4.97
CA PHE A 195 10.61 -7.96 -3.72
C PHE A 195 9.46 -8.98 -3.74
N GLY A 196 9.54 -9.98 -4.62
CA GLY A 196 8.61 -11.11 -4.63
C GLY A 196 7.19 -10.77 -5.08
N MET A 197 7.01 -9.65 -5.78
CA MET A 197 5.74 -9.31 -6.41
C MET A 197 5.67 -9.88 -7.84
N THR A 198 4.46 -10.22 -8.28
CA THR A 198 4.20 -10.74 -9.63
C THR A 198 3.22 -9.82 -10.34
N VAL A 199 3.50 -9.42 -11.59
CA VAL A 199 2.51 -8.74 -12.43
C VAL A 199 1.37 -9.72 -12.74
N VAL A 200 0.19 -9.46 -12.17
CA VAL A 200 -1.00 -10.30 -12.35
C VAL A 200 -1.93 -9.79 -13.44
N ARG A 201 -1.78 -8.53 -13.84
CA ARG A 201 -2.52 -7.91 -14.95
C ARG A 201 -1.77 -6.69 -15.47
N GLN A 202 -1.84 -6.48 -16.78
CA GLN A 202 -1.52 -5.21 -17.42
C GLN A 202 -2.77 -4.71 -18.15
N ALA A 203 -3.07 -3.41 -18.03
CA ALA A 203 -4.14 -2.75 -18.75
C ALA A 203 -3.58 -1.53 -19.49
N ASN A 204 -3.67 -1.51 -20.81
CA ASN A 204 -3.18 -0.41 -21.63
C ASN A 204 -4.36 0.47 -22.06
N TYR A 205 -4.19 1.78 -21.90
CA TYR A 205 -5.13 2.81 -22.31
C TYR A 205 -4.45 3.73 -23.34
N GLY A 206 -5.14 4.79 -23.78
CA GLY A 206 -4.65 5.65 -24.86
C GLY A 206 -3.34 6.37 -24.53
N ASP A 207 -3.24 6.94 -23.33
CA ASP A 207 -2.14 7.80 -22.87
C ASP A 207 -1.45 7.29 -21.59
N PHE A 208 -1.91 6.15 -21.06
CA PHE A 208 -1.32 5.53 -19.87
C PHE A 208 -1.53 4.01 -19.86
N SER A 209 -0.76 3.33 -19.03
CA SER A 209 -0.91 1.91 -18.73
C SER A 209 -0.89 1.66 -17.23
N ASN A 210 -1.68 0.69 -16.78
CA ASN A 210 -1.65 0.22 -15.39
C ASN A 210 -1.08 -1.20 -15.32
N TYR A 211 -0.21 -1.43 -14.35
CA TYR A 211 0.38 -2.72 -14.02
C TYR A 211 -0.03 -3.09 -12.61
N PHE A 212 -0.69 -4.23 -12.45
CA PHE A 212 -1.19 -4.70 -11.16
C PHE A 212 -0.27 -5.79 -10.65
N LEU A 213 0.42 -5.54 -9.54
CA LEU A 213 1.40 -6.44 -8.95
C LEU A 213 0.87 -7.00 -7.62
N ALA A 214 0.90 -8.31 -7.46
CA ALA A 214 0.46 -8.98 -6.23
C ALA A 214 1.66 -9.61 -5.51
N SER A 215 1.67 -9.52 -4.18
CA SER A 215 2.62 -10.28 -3.34
C SER A 215 2.38 -11.78 -3.50
N SER A 216 3.43 -12.58 -3.31
CA SER A 216 3.38 -14.05 -3.37
C SER A 216 2.29 -14.68 -2.48
N SER A 217 1.95 -14.04 -1.35
CA SER A 217 0.87 -14.46 -0.45
C SER A 217 -0.55 -14.27 -1.02
N ASN A 218 -0.70 -13.51 -2.11
CA ASN A 218 -2.01 -13.14 -2.69
C ASN A 218 -2.22 -13.73 -4.10
N ILE A 219 -1.33 -14.59 -4.57
CA ILE A 219 -1.42 -15.24 -5.89
C ILE A 219 -1.60 -16.75 -5.75
N ASP A 220 -2.27 -17.36 -6.73
CA ASP A 220 -2.29 -18.82 -6.89
C ASP A 220 -1.04 -19.24 -7.67
N SER A 221 -0.11 -19.93 -7.01
CA SER A 221 1.16 -20.36 -7.60
C SER A 221 1.00 -21.35 -8.76
N ASN A 222 -0.20 -21.93 -8.97
CA ASN A 222 -0.47 -22.83 -10.08
C ASN A 222 -0.90 -22.08 -11.36
N ILE A 223 -1.12 -20.77 -11.26
CA ILE A 223 -1.52 -19.93 -12.39
C ILE A 223 -0.31 -19.21 -12.94
N ASP A 224 -0.05 -19.40 -14.23
CA ASP A 224 0.85 -18.52 -14.98
C ASP A 224 0.10 -17.25 -15.40
N TYR A 225 0.17 -16.22 -14.55
CA TYR A 225 -0.49 -14.94 -14.79
C TYR A 225 -0.04 -14.23 -16.07
N THR A 226 1.17 -14.53 -16.56
CA THR A 226 1.70 -13.93 -17.81
C THR A 226 1.06 -14.50 -19.06
N SER A 227 0.44 -15.68 -18.95
CA SER A 227 -0.24 -16.38 -20.04
C SER A 227 -1.73 -16.01 -20.18
N LEU A 228 -2.29 -15.32 -19.19
CA LEU A 228 -3.72 -14.99 -19.15
C LEU A 228 -4.06 -13.90 -20.18
N SER A 229 -5.22 -14.04 -20.82
CA SER A 229 -5.83 -12.91 -21.53
C SER A 229 -6.18 -11.78 -20.56
N SER A 230 -6.39 -10.56 -21.10
CA SER A 230 -6.77 -9.40 -20.30
C SER A 230 -8.04 -9.64 -19.46
N ASP A 231 -9.03 -10.35 -20.01
CA ASP A 231 -10.29 -10.62 -19.32
C ASP A 231 -10.12 -11.68 -18.23
N GLU A 232 -9.33 -12.72 -18.48
CA GLU A 232 -8.99 -13.72 -17.46
C GLU A 232 -8.19 -13.10 -16.32
N ALA A 233 -7.18 -12.29 -16.63
CA ALA A 233 -6.38 -11.56 -15.65
C ALA A 233 -7.25 -10.61 -14.81
N LYS A 234 -8.18 -9.88 -15.45
CA LYS A 234 -9.16 -9.02 -14.76
C LYS A 234 -10.08 -9.84 -13.83
N ALA A 235 -10.58 -10.98 -14.29
CA ALA A 235 -11.41 -11.85 -13.48
C ALA A 235 -10.65 -12.36 -12.25
N LYS A 236 -9.40 -12.82 -12.42
CA LYS A 236 -8.54 -13.25 -11.31
C LYS A 236 -8.22 -12.13 -10.33
N LEU A 237 -7.89 -10.94 -10.83
CA LEU A 237 -7.65 -9.77 -9.98
C LEU A 237 -8.90 -9.43 -9.14
N SER A 238 -10.09 -9.45 -9.74
CA SER A 238 -11.35 -9.17 -9.03
C SER A 238 -11.71 -10.19 -7.96
N MET A 239 -11.00 -11.32 -7.91
CA MET A 239 -11.18 -12.39 -6.94
C MET A 239 -10.17 -12.30 -5.77
N MET A 240 -9.11 -11.50 -5.87
CA MET A 240 -8.09 -11.40 -4.82
C MET A 240 -8.64 -10.75 -3.55
N PHE A 241 -8.29 -11.34 -2.41
CA PHE A 241 -8.67 -10.82 -1.09
C PHE A 241 -7.67 -9.77 -0.61
N GLY A 242 -6.37 -10.07 -0.66
CA GLY A 242 -5.33 -9.13 -0.27
C GLY A 242 -5.14 -8.03 -1.30
N PRO A 243 -4.43 -6.96 -0.94
CA PRO A 243 -4.22 -5.87 -1.86
C PRO A 243 -3.17 -6.18 -2.93
N ILE A 244 -3.21 -5.39 -3.99
CA ILE A 244 -2.17 -5.30 -5.03
C ILE A 244 -1.51 -3.92 -5.01
N LEU A 245 -0.33 -3.83 -5.60
CA LEU A 245 0.29 -2.57 -5.97
C LEU A 245 -0.09 -2.26 -7.42
N GLU A 246 -0.82 -1.19 -7.64
CA GLU A 246 -1.10 -0.67 -8.97
C GLU A 246 -0.05 0.37 -9.34
N LEU A 247 0.68 0.11 -10.42
CA LEU A 247 1.63 1.06 -10.98
C LEU A 247 1.01 1.70 -12.23
N THR A 248 0.78 3.01 -12.19
CA THR A 248 0.28 3.77 -13.33
C THR A 248 1.42 4.48 -14.04
N HIS A 249 1.64 4.14 -15.30
CA HIS A 249 2.63 4.75 -16.17
C HIS A 249 1.93 5.64 -17.19
N ASN A 250 2.19 6.96 -17.16
CA ASN A 250 1.74 7.85 -18.23
C ASN A 250 2.78 7.84 -19.36
N HIS A 251 2.36 7.54 -20.58
CA HIS A 251 3.27 7.32 -21.69
C HIS A 251 4.09 8.57 -22.04
N GLY A 252 5.36 8.38 -22.40
CA GLY A 252 6.32 9.44 -22.71
C GLY A 252 7.15 9.88 -21.51
N THR A 253 6.68 9.69 -20.28
CA THR A 253 7.44 10.05 -19.06
C THR A 253 8.77 9.30 -18.94
N GLU A 254 8.84 8.08 -19.43
CA GLU A 254 10.02 7.21 -19.45
C GLU A 254 11.17 7.79 -20.31
N THR A 255 10.84 8.66 -21.26
CA THR A 255 11.80 9.31 -22.17
C THR A 255 12.13 10.76 -21.82
N ASP A 256 11.43 11.35 -20.85
CA ASP A 256 11.71 12.71 -20.39
C ASP A 256 12.69 12.69 -19.22
N ASP A 257 13.95 13.03 -19.46
CA ASP A 257 15.01 13.06 -18.45
C ASP A 257 14.72 14.04 -17.31
N ASN A 258 13.92 15.09 -17.54
CA ASN A 258 13.55 16.08 -16.53
C ASN A 258 12.27 15.72 -15.78
N PHE A 259 11.55 14.69 -16.22
CA PHE A 259 10.36 14.23 -15.54
C PHE A 259 10.72 13.40 -14.31
N ARG A 260 10.02 13.71 -13.21
CA ARG A 260 9.99 12.92 -11.97
C ARG A 260 8.63 13.09 -11.29
N HIS A 261 8.23 12.07 -10.54
CA HIS A 261 7.11 12.17 -9.60
C HIS A 261 7.55 12.76 -8.26
N TYR A 262 6.59 13.32 -7.52
CA TYR A 262 6.76 13.61 -6.10
C TYR A 262 6.40 12.37 -5.28
N ASN A 263 7.33 11.92 -4.45
CA ASN A 263 7.25 10.64 -3.73
C ASN A 263 6.47 10.69 -2.41
N GLY A 264 5.84 11.83 -2.08
CA GLY A 264 5.09 12.01 -0.83
C GLY A 264 5.92 12.34 0.41
N ASN A 265 7.24 12.56 0.28
CA ASN A 265 8.13 12.85 1.41
C ASN A 265 8.87 14.20 1.32
N GLU A 266 8.70 14.93 0.22
CA GLU A 266 9.24 16.27 0.06
C GLU A 266 8.51 17.31 0.92
N GLU A 267 9.21 18.39 1.28
CA GLU A 267 8.64 19.47 2.07
C GLU A 267 7.46 20.12 1.33
N GLY A 268 6.33 20.27 2.03
CA GLY A 268 5.08 20.79 1.46
C GLY A 268 4.28 19.75 0.65
N ARG A 269 4.84 18.54 0.44
CA ARG A 269 4.17 17.43 -0.25
C ARG A 269 4.12 16.17 0.59
N GLN A 270 4.26 16.29 1.91
CA GLN A 270 4.20 15.13 2.79
C GLN A 270 2.79 14.56 2.88
N GLY A 271 2.65 13.27 2.63
CA GLY A 271 1.38 12.54 2.78
C GLY A 271 1.64 11.05 2.83
N PHE A 272 1.60 10.38 1.67
CA PHE A 272 2.13 9.04 1.49
C PHE A 272 3.58 8.95 2.01
N GLY A 273 3.86 7.98 2.88
CA GLY A 273 5.18 7.81 3.49
C GLY A 273 6.03 6.81 2.74
N HIS A 274 5.57 5.57 2.67
CA HIS A 274 6.30 4.46 2.09
C HIS A 274 5.38 3.27 1.86
N ILE A 275 5.88 2.27 1.14
CA ILE A 275 5.43 0.88 1.27
C ILE A 275 6.55 0.08 1.93
N GLY A 276 6.21 -0.97 2.67
CA GLY A 276 7.20 -1.77 3.39
C GLY A 276 7.10 -3.26 3.08
N PHE A 277 8.24 -3.94 3.18
CA PHE A 277 8.37 -5.37 2.90
C PHE A 277 9.02 -6.08 4.08
N LEU A 278 8.44 -7.21 4.48
CA LEU A 278 9.08 -8.15 5.37
C LEU A 278 10.06 -9.00 4.59
N VAL A 279 11.28 -9.13 5.09
CA VAL A 279 12.32 -10.01 4.55
C VAL A 279 12.88 -10.88 5.66
N ASP A 280 13.44 -12.03 5.32
CA ASP A 280 14.06 -12.91 6.33
C ASP A 280 15.46 -12.39 6.74
N ASP A 281 16.16 -11.68 5.84
CA ASP A 281 17.46 -11.05 6.06
C ASP A 281 17.50 -9.64 5.44
N VAL A 282 17.52 -8.61 6.28
CA VAL A 282 17.54 -7.20 5.86
C VAL A 282 18.83 -6.83 5.16
N TYR A 283 19.97 -7.38 5.58
CA TYR A 283 21.28 -7.02 5.00
C TYR A 283 21.42 -7.60 3.60
N ALA A 284 21.05 -8.87 3.42
CA ALA A 284 21.06 -9.50 2.11
C ALA A 284 20.08 -8.83 1.13
N ALA A 285 18.90 -8.41 1.62
CA ALA A 285 17.97 -7.61 0.82
C ALA A 285 18.59 -6.27 0.40
N CYS A 286 19.27 -5.58 1.32
CA CYS A 286 19.97 -4.33 1.01
C CYS A 286 21.10 -4.52 -0.01
N ASP A 287 21.90 -5.59 0.11
CA ASP A 287 22.93 -5.92 -0.87
C ASP A 287 22.33 -6.12 -2.26
N LYS A 288 21.17 -6.78 -2.35
CA LYS A 288 20.50 -6.98 -3.63
C LYS A 288 20.07 -5.68 -4.29
N ILE A 289 19.56 -4.74 -3.50
CA ILE A 289 19.15 -3.41 -3.97
C ILE A 289 20.36 -2.61 -4.48
N ARG A 290 21.51 -2.71 -3.80
CA ARG A 290 22.76 -2.10 -4.27
C ARG A 290 23.23 -2.71 -5.59
N GLU A 291 23.17 -4.03 -5.75
CA GLU A 291 23.47 -4.70 -7.03
C GLU A 291 22.57 -4.21 -8.17
N MET A 292 21.31 -3.88 -7.85
CA MET A 292 20.36 -3.32 -8.80
C MET A 292 20.59 -1.82 -9.09
N GLY A 293 21.50 -1.17 -8.35
CA GLY A 293 21.91 0.22 -8.56
C GLY A 293 21.08 1.26 -7.82
N TYR A 294 20.27 0.86 -6.83
CA TYR A 294 19.40 1.78 -6.08
C TYR A 294 20.00 2.18 -4.74
N GLY A 295 19.68 3.41 -4.32
CA GLY A 295 20.20 4.02 -3.10
C GLY A 295 19.29 3.88 -1.88
N PHE A 296 19.72 4.44 -0.76
CA PHE A 296 19.03 4.37 0.52
C PHE A 296 18.85 5.76 1.13
N ARG A 297 17.67 5.98 1.70
CA ARG A 297 17.43 7.06 2.67
C ARG A 297 18.08 6.73 4.01
N LYS A 298 18.03 5.46 4.40
CA LYS A 298 18.58 4.94 5.65
C LYS A 298 19.08 3.51 5.43
N GLU A 299 20.35 3.29 5.73
CA GLU A 299 20.98 1.98 5.71
C GLU A 299 20.61 1.15 6.97
N PRO A 300 20.74 -0.20 6.94
CA PRO A 300 20.35 -1.06 8.07
C PRO A 300 21.10 -0.76 9.37
N ASP A 301 22.35 -0.30 9.26
CA ASP A 301 23.19 0.15 10.38
C ASP A 301 23.14 1.66 10.64
N GLY A 302 22.38 2.40 9.83
CA GLY A 302 22.28 3.86 9.90
C GLY A 302 21.34 4.33 11.01
N GLY A 303 21.72 5.40 11.71
CA GLY A 303 20.88 6.05 12.73
C GLY A 303 20.80 5.29 14.05
N SER A 304 19.83 5.66 14.89
CA SER A 304 19.64 5.08 16.23
C SER A 304 18.92 3.72 16.23
N MET A 305 18.21 3.41 15.15
CA MET A 305 17.40 2.20 15.02
C MET A 305 18.05 1.28 13.99
N LYS A 306 18.58 0.14 14.44
CA LYS A 306 19.31 -0.81 13.60
C LYS A 306 18.41 -1.97 13.19
N GLY A 307 18.78 -2.66 12.10
CA GLY A 307 18.06 -3.84 11.62
C GLY A 307 16.83 -3.55 10.76
N LEU A 308 16.65 -2.31 10.32
CA LEU A 308 15.70 -1.90 9.28
C LEU A 308 16.38 -0.93 8.31
N ALA A 309 15.95 -0.92 7.06
CA ALA A 309 16.43 0.03 6.05
C ALA A 309 15.27 0.74 5.35
N PHE A 310 15.57 1.91 4.77
CA PHE A 310 14.69 2.59 3.83
C PHE A 310 15.44 2.79 2.52
N ALA A 311 15.12 1.95 1.53
CA ALA A 311 15.62 2.06 0.17
C ALA A 311 14.78 3.05 -0.66
N TYR A 312 15.31 3.47 -1.80
CA TYR A 312 14.55 4.15 -2.83
C TYR A 312 14.22 3.19 -3.96
N ASP A 313 12.97 3.22 -4.43
CA ASP A 313 12.62 2.61 -5.71
C ASP A 313 13.08 3.50 -6.89
N PRO A 314 12.86 3.08 -8.16
CA PRO A 314 13.32 3.84 -9.33
C PRO A 314 12.74 5.24 -9.47
N ASP A 315 11.57 5.50 -8.87
CA ASP A 315 10.88 6.78 -8.87
C ASP A 315 11.14 7.60 -7.60
N GLY A 316 11.96 7.06 -6.68
CA GLY A 316 12.35 7.70 -5.44
C GLY A 316 11.35 7.50 -4.31
N TYR A 317 10.35 6.63 -4.45
CA TYR A 317 9.50 6.24 -3.32
C TYR A 317 10.33 5.53 -2.26
N SER A 318 10.00 5.81 -1.00
CA SER A 318 10.64 5.16 0.14
C SER A 318 10.09 3.74 0.27
N ILE A 319 10.99 2.76 0.40
CA ILE A 319 10.68 1.35 0.57
C ILE A 319 11.26 0.89 1.91
N GLU A 320 10.40 0.62 2.89
CA GLU A 320 10.84 0.08 4.17
C GLU A 320 11.17 -1.41 4.03
N ILE A 321 12.32 -1.80 4.58
CA ILE A 321 12.78 -3.18 4.60
C ILE A 321 12.95 -3.57 6.06
N ILE A 322 12.09 -4.47 6.52
CA ILE A 322 12.02 -4.89 7.91
C ILE A 322 12.15 -6.40 8.01
N LYS A 323 12.79 -6.85 9.08
CA LYS A 323 12.95 -8.28 9.34
C LYS A 323 11.60 -8.91 9.70
N ARG A 324 11.31 -10.08 9.13
CA ARG A 324 10.19 -10.93 9.55
C ARG A 324 10.32 -11.30 11.03
N GLY A 325 9.21 -11.18 11.76
CA GLY A 325 9.19 -11.27 13.23
C GLY A 325 9.55 -9.97 13.93
N GLY A 326 9.77 -8.89 13.16
CA GLY A 326 9.96 -7.54 13.67
C GLY A 326 11.41 -7.23 14.01
N ILE A 327 11.61 -6.04 14.54
CA ILE A 327 12.85 -5.62 15.16
C ILE A 327 12.59 -5.38 16.64
N ASP A 328 13.55 -5.75 17.48
CA ASP A 328 13.51 -5.33 18.87
C ASP A 328 13.86 -3.83 18.92
N PHE A 329 12.85 -3.00 19.17
CA PHE A 329 13.02 -1.57 19.33
C PHE A 329 13.71 -1.22 20.66
N GLY A 330 13.92 -2.22 21.53
CA GLY A 330 14.44 -2.11 22.89
C GLY A 330 13.40 -1.52 23.85
N ASP A 331 13.36 -2.01 25.09
CA ASP A 331 12.68 -1.31 26.18
C ASP A 331 13.30 0.08 26.30
N LYS A 332 12.62 1.12 25.83
CA LYS A 332 13.06 2.52 25.99
C LYS A 332 11.95 3.39 26.56
#